data_AF-A0A9P0LL49-F1
#
_entry.id   AF-A0A9P0LL49-F1
#
_cell.length_a   1.000
_cell.length_b   1.000
_cell.length_c   1.000
_cell.angle_alpha   90.00
_cell.angle_beta   90.00
_cell.angle_gamma   90.00
#
_symmetry.space_group_name_H-M   'P 1'
#
loop_
_entity.id
_entity.type
_entity.pdbx_description
1 polymer ?
#
loop_
_entity_poly.entity_id
_entity_poly.type
_entity_poly.pdbx_seq_one_letter_code
_entity_poly.pdbx_strand_id
1 'polypeptide(L)'
;MDGEFLYEVLELTKEENWKGVLKLNDESDKIEARNLLWVWPSEDNLRFIKDTVSNLNCVGIISIGCGCGLLEWIIEKSTGLPLLGYEVNREWWESKYSPPTFINLKYSKQPPDETTLDPEYALVFCYFNSGQAFRDYLRVYNGRVVIIIGPGEDLKQDMPKIAL
;
A
#
# COMPACT_ATOMS: atom_id res chain seq x y z
N MET A 1 10.87 -15.68 16.63
CA MET A 1 9.39 -15.70 16.49
C MET A 1 8.96 -14.89 15.28
N ASP A 2 9.69 -13.82 14.91
CA ASP A 2 9.43 -12.96 13.73
C ASP A 2 9.36 -13.67 12.36
N GLY A 3 9.88 -14.89 12.24
CA GLY A 3 9.88 -15.63 10.96
C GLY A 3 8.58 -16.38 10.64
N GLU A 4 7.77 -16.75 11.64
CA GLU A 4 6.60 -17.62 11.43
C GLU A 4 5.45 -16.85 10.78
N PHE A 5 5.16 -15.63 11.25
CA PHE A 5 4.14 -14.77 10.66
C PHE A 5 4.47 -14.40 9.21
N LEU A 6 5.72 -14.00 8.95
CA LEU A 6 6.17 -13.71 7.59
C LEU A 6 6.08 -14.94 6.68
N TYR A 7 6.45 -16.12 7.19
CA TYR A 7 6.32 -17.36 6.43
C TYR A 7 4.87 -17.64 6.04
N GLU A 8 3.92 -17.47 6.96
CA GLU A 8 2.49 -17.68 6.68
C GLU A 8 1.97 -16.68 5.63
N VAL A 9 2.35 -15.40 5.73
CA VAL A 9 2.05 -14.39 4.70
C VAL A 9 2.61 -14.80 3.34
N LEU A 10 3.87 -15.27 3.29
CA LEU A 10 4.50 -15.71 2.05
C LEU A 10 3.80 -16.90 1.43
N GLU A 11 3.42 -17.91 2.20
CA GLU A 11 2.69 -19.08 1.67
C GLU A 11 1.32 -18.66 1.11
N LEU A 12 0.57 -17.85 1.85
CA LEU A 12 -0.73 -17.35 1.37
C LEU A 12 -0.60 -16.48 0.11
N THR A 13 0.48 -15.71 -0.03
CA THR A 13 0.71 -14.91 -1.24
C THR A 13 1.06 -15.78 -2.45
N LYS A 14 1.80 -16.88 -2.26
CA LYS A 14 2.07 -17.88 -3.31
C LYS A 14 0.80 -18.59 -3.76
N GLU A 15 -0.14 -18.79 -2.85
CA GLU A 15 -1.46 -19.38 -3.11
C GLU A 15 -2.48 -18.39 -3.68
N GLU A 16 -2.09 -17.12 -3.90
CA GLU A 16 -2.99 -16.01 -4.28
C GLU A 16 -4.15 -15.77 -3.30
N ASN A 17 -4.01 -16.21 -2.05
CA ASN A 17 -5.05 -16.19 -1.03
C ASN A 17 -5.01 -14.90 -0.19
N TRP A 18 -5.34 -13.77 -0.82
CA TRP A 18 -5.36 -12.46 -0.14
C TRP A 18 -6.34 -12.41 1.05
N LYS A 19 -7.45 -13.15 0.99
CA LYS A 19 -8.39 -13.26 2.13
C LYS A 19 -7.77 -13.94 3.34
N GLY A 20 -6.95 -14.97 3.10
CA GLY A 20 -6.16 -15.60 4.16
C GLY A 20 -5.21 -14.60 4.81
N VAL A 21 -4.52 -13.78 4.00
CA VAL A 21 -3.61 -12.73 4.51
C VAL A 21 -4.36 -11.76 5.42
N LEU A 22 -5.56 -11.31 5.04
CA LEU A 22 -6.35 -10.42 5.90
C LEU A 22 -6.68 -11.06 7.25
N LYS A 23 -7.10 -12.33 7.23
CA LYS A 23 -7.44 -13.08 8.46
C LYS A 23 -6.28 -13.23 9.43
N LEU A 24 -5.03 -13.16 8.95
CA LEU A 24 -3.87 -13.26 9.84
C LEU A 24 -3.81 -12.15 10.88
N ASN A 25 -4.42 -10.99 10.65
CA ASN A 25 -4.39 -9.87 11.59
C ASN A 25 -5.73 -9.10 11.58
N ASP A 26 -6.84 -9.83 11.50
CA ASP A 26 -8.20 -9.27 11.44
C ASP A 26 -8.53 -8.42 12.67
N GLU A 27 -8.09 -8.87 13.85
CA GLU A 27 -8.23 -8.11 15.11
C GLU A 27 -7.30 -6.90 15.20
N SER A 28 -6.34 -6.79 14.26
CA SER A 28 -5.36 -5.72 14.21
C SER A 28 -4.63 -5.59 15.55
N ASP A 29 -4.04 -6.68 16.05
CA ASP A 29 -3.38 -6.73 17.35
C ASP A 29 -1.97 -7.35 17.31
N LYS A 30 -1.63 -8.04 16.21
CA LYS A 30 -0.31 -8.66 16.03
C LYS A 30 0.77 -7.61 15.79
N ILE A 31 1.80 -7.63 16.64
CA ILE A 31 2.92 -6.70 16.56
C ILE A 31 3.75 -6.97 15.31
N GLU A 32 3.91 -8.24 14.94
CA GLU A 32 4.68 -8.71 13.79
C GLU A 32 4.12 -8.18 12.46
N ALA A 33 2.79 -7.99 12.38
CA ALA A 33 2.13 -7.43 11.21
C ALA A 33 2.64 -6.02 10.86
N ARG A 34 3.04 -5.24 11.87
CA ARG A 34 3.56 -3.88 11.70
C ARG A 34 4.90 -3.82 10.96
N ASN A 35 5.64 -4.93 10.95
CA ASN A 35 6.89 -5.04 10.20
C ASN A 35 6.64 -5.19 8.68
N LEU A 36 5.42 -5.56 8.28
CA LEU A 36 5.06 -5.75 6.87
C LEU A 36 4.13 -4.64 6.38
N LEU A 37 3.13 -4.25 7.17
CA LEU A 37 2.17 -3.22 6.81
C LEU A 37 1.96 -2.23 7.95
N TRP A 38 1.96 -0.94 7.61
CA TRP A 38 1.57 0.11 8.54
C TRP A 38 0.07 0.05 8.89
N VAL A 39 -0.76 -0.36 7.93
CA VAL A 39 -2.21 -0.51 8.08
C VAL A 39 -2.65 -1.84 7.49
N TRP A 40 -3.39 -2.62 8.27
CA TRP A 40 -4.01 -3.87 7.80
C TRP A 40 -5.42 -3.55 7.27
N PRO A 41 -5.70 -3.69 5.96
CA PRO A 41 -6.98 -3.28 5.40
C PRO A 41 -8.07 -4.32 5.70
N SER A 42 -9.30 -3.84 5.92
CA SER A 42 -10.50 -4.70 5.90
C SER A 42 -11.00 -4.93 4.47
N GLU A 43 -11.87 -5.93 4.28
CA GLU A 43 -12.56 -6.12 2.99
C GLU A 43 -13.40 -4.90 2.58
N ASP A 44 -13.95 -4.15 3.53
CA ASP A 44 -14.68 -2.90 3.27
C ASP A 44 -13.76 -1.82 2.71
N ASN A 45 -12.54 -1.69 3.23
CA ASN A 45 -11.57 -0.75 2.70
C ASN A 45 -11.18 -1.09 1.25
N LEU A 46 -10.97 -2.38 0.96
CA LEU A 46 -10.63 -2.84 -0.39
C LEU A 46 -11.76 -2.61 -1.39
N ARG A 47 -13.01 -2.83 -0.97
CA ARG A 47 -14.20 -2.50 -1.77
C ARG A 47 -14.34 -1.01 -2.00
N PHE A 48 -14.14 -0.18 -0.97
CA PHE A 48 -14.12 1.27 -1.12
C PHE A 48 -13.09 1.74 -2.15
N ILE A 49 -11.86 1.20 -2.10
CA ILE A 49 -10.82 1.52 -3.09
C ILE A 49 -11.29 1.11 -4.50
N LYS A 50 -11.79 -0.12 -4.66
CA LYS A 50 -12.27 -0.63 -5.95
C LYS A 50 -13.35 0.27 -6.55
N ASP A 51 -14.36 0.57 -5.76
CA ASP A 51 -15.53 1.34 -6.18
C ASP A 51 -15.12 2.78 -6.50
N THR A 52 -14.24 3.39 -5.69
CA THR A 52 -13.72 4.74 -5.94
C THR A 52 -12.97 4.83 -7.26
N VAL A 53 -12.01 3.92 -7.49
CA VAL A 53 -11.20 3.92 -8.72
C VAL A 53 -12.07 3.67 -9.95
N SER A 54 -13.00 2.71 -9.86
CA SER A 54 -13.88 2.35 -10.98
C SER A 54 -14.89 3.46 -11.30
N ASN A 55 -15.56 4.01 -10.28
CA ASN A 55 -16.62 5.00 -10.48
C ASN A 55 -16.08 6.36 -10.94
N LEU A 56 -14.83 6.67 -10.61
CA LEU A 56 -14.17 7.91 -11.04
C LEU A 56 -13.39 7.75 -12.36
N ASN A 57 -13.57 6.62 -13.05
CA ASN A 57 -12.96 6.30 -14.34
C ASN A 57 -11.43 6.44 -14.32
N CYS A 58 -10.81 5.84 -13.30
CA CYS A 58 -9.37 5.60 -13.26
C CYS A 58 -9.07 4.20 -13.81
N VAL A 59 -7.97 4.06 -14.54
CA VAL A 59 -7.59 2.79 -15.20
C VAL A 59 -6.81 1.85 -14.27
N GLY A 60 -6.39 2.34 -13.11
CA GLY A 60 -5.62 1.60 -12.11
C GLY A 60 -5.18 2.46 -10.94
N ILE A 61 -4.23 1.96 -10.17
CA ILE A 61 -3.67 2.59 -8.97
C ILE A 61 -2.16 2.78 -9.10
N ILE A 62 -1.65 3.95 -8.72
CA ILE A 62 -0.23 4.20 -8.46
C ILE A 62 -0.08 4.38 -6.95
N SER A 63 0.75 3.56 -6.31
CA SER A 63 1.11 3.72 -4.89
C SER A 63 2.54 4.22 -4.76
N ILE A 64 2.74 5.29 -3.99
CA ILE A 64 4.04 5.90 -3.72
C ILE A 64 4.47 5.57 -2.29
N GLY A 65 5.71 5.11 -2.11
CA GLY A 65 6.20 4.67 -0.81
C GLY A 65 5.63 3.31 -0.41
N CYS A 66 5.46 2.41 -1.39
CA CYS A 66 4.82 1.11 -1.21
C CYS A 66 5.58 0.11 -0.32
N GLY A 67 6.79 0.45 0.13
CA GLY A 67 7.61 -0.41 0.97
C GLY A 67 7.86 -1.78 0.33
N CYS A 68 7.50 -2.86 1.03
CA CYS A 68 7.63 -4.22 0.48
C CYS A 68 6.54 -4.58 -0.53
N GLY A 69 5.51 -3.75 -0.67
CA GLY A 69 4.43 -3.93 -1.63
C GLY A 69 3.33 -4.91 -1.21
N LEU A 70 3.25 -5.30 0.06
CA LEU A 70 2.22 -6.25 0.50
C LEU A 70 0.81 -5.65 0.38
N LEU A 71 0.63 -4.36 0.71
CA LEU A 71 -0.68 -3.69 0.64
C LEU A 71 -1.14 -3.62 -0.80
N GLU A 72 -0.20 -3.23 -1.65
CA GLU A 72 -0.34 -3.15 -3.10
C GLU A 72 -0.76 -4.50 -3.69
N TRP A 73 -0.09 -5.58 -3.30
CA TRP A 73 -0.47 -6.93 -3.71
C TRP A 73 -1.89 -7.29 -3.24
N ILE A 74 -2.27 -6.99 -1.99
CA ILE A 74 -3.62 -7.23 -1.47
C ILE A 74 -4.65 -6.45 -2.28
N ILE A 75 -4.40 -5.17 -2.58
CA ILE A 75 -5.30 -4.32 -3.36
C ILE A 75 -5.45 -4.88 -4.77
N GLU A 76 -4.35 -5.20 -5.46
CA GLU A 76 -4.40 -5.75 -6.82
C GLU A 76 -5.20 -7.06 -6.86
N LYS A 77 -4.90 -8.01 -5.96
CA LYS A 77 -5.57 -9.31 -5.94
C LYS A 77 -7.04 -9.26 -5.52
N SER A 78 -7.40 -8.35 -4.62
CA SER A 78 -8.79 -8.21 -4.16
C SER A 78 -9.67 -7.43 -5.14
N THR A 79 -9.11 -6.43 -5.81
CA THR A 79 -9.89 -5.53 -6.67
C THR A 79 -9.90 -5.97 -8.13
N GLY A 80 -8.80 -6.58 -8.60
CA GLY A 80 -8.53 -6.87 -10.01
C GLY A 80 -8.05 -5.64 -10.79
N LEU A 81 -7.75 -4.53 -10.12
CA LEU A 81 -7.27 -3.29 -10.75
C LEU A 81 -5.75 -3.36 -10.96
N PRO A 82 -5.24 -2.88 -12.11
CA PRO A 82 -3.81 -2.71 -12.32
C PRO A 82 -3.21 -1.83 -11.24
N LEU A 83 -2.07 -2.24 -10.67
CA LEU A 83 -1.40 -1.47 -9.64
C LEU A 83 0.10 -1.32 -9.92
N LEU A 84 0.59 -0.10 -9.75
CA LEU A 84 2.00 0.26 -9.85
C LEU A 84 2.52 0.76 -8.51
N GLY A 85 3.43 0.01 -7.87
CA GLY A 85 4.12 0.44 -6.66
C GLY A 85 5.46 1.09 -6.97
N TYR A 86 5.66 2.30 -6.45
CA TYR A 86 6.92 3.03 -6.51
C TYR A 86 7.53 3.19 -5.12
N GLU A 87 8.85 2.99 -5.05
CA GLU A 87 9.65 3.30 -3.87
C GLU A 87 10.77 4.29 -4.16
N VAL A 88 11.22 4.99 -3.12
CA VAL A 88 12.29 6.00 -3.18
C VAL A 88 13.63 5.44 -2.72
N ASN A 89 13.63 4.48 -1.77
CA ASN A 89 14.87 3.95 -1.18
C ASN A 89 15.29 2.65 -1.86
N ARG A 90 15.83 2.77 -3.07
CA ARG A 90 16.31 1.63 -3.86
C ARG A 90 17.40 0.85 -3.14
N GLU A 91 18.35 1.53 -2.52
CA GLU A 91 19.47 0.86 -1.85
C GLU A 91 18.99 -0.05 -0.71
N TRP A 92 17.97 0.37 0.04
CA TRP A 92 17.36 -0.46 1.08
C TRP A 92 16.70 -1.71 0.51
N TRP A 93 15.81 -1.54 -0.47
CA TRP A 93 14.98 -2.62 -1.03
C TRP A 93 15.75 -3.60 -1.93
N GLU A 94 16.89 -3.20 -2.50
CA GLU A 94 17.81 -4.11 -3.20
C GLU A 94 18.89 -4.70 -2.28
N SER A 95 18.95 -4.29 -1.01
CA SER A 95 19.91 -4.84 -0.07
C SER A 95 19.53 -6.26 0.38
N LYS A 96 20.54 -7.04 0.78
CA LYS A 96 20.35 -8.38 1.38
C LYS A 96 19.62 -8.37 2.74
N TYR A 97 19.36 -7.19 3.30
CA TYR A 97 18.69 -7.03 4.59
C TYR A 97 17.21 -6.64 4.42
N SER A 98 16.77 -6.37 3.19
CA SER A 98 15.37 -6.08 2.91
C SER A 98 14.50 -7.31 3.21
N PRO A 99 13.26 -7.10 3.71
CA PRO A 99 12.28 -8.17 3.73
C PRO A 99 11.85 -8.51 2.29
N PRO A 100 11.24 -9.69 2.08
CA PRO A 100 10.71 -10.06 0.77
C PRO A 100 9.76 -9.01 0.20
N THR A 101 9.79 -8.84 -1.11
CA THR A 101 8.86 -7.98 -1.84
C THR A 101 7.71 -8.79 -2.41
N PHE A 102 6.52 -8.20 -2.45
CA PHE A 102 5.28 -8.85 -2.89
C PHE A 102 4.81 -8.42 -4.28
N ILE A 103 5.44 -7.37 -4.82
CA ILE A 103 5.27 -6.88 -6.19
C ILE A 103 6.63 -6.58 -6.81
N ASN A 104 6.64 -6.34 -8.12
CA ASN A 104 7.81 -5.79 -8.80
C ASN A 104 7.94 -4.29 -8.50
N LEU A 105 8.75 -3.94 -7.49
CA LEU A 105 8.97 -2.55 -7.09
C LEU A 105 9.58 -1.74 -8.24
N LYS A 106 8.94 -0.61 -8.56
CA LYS A 106 9.54 0.43 -9.39
C LYS A 106 10.21 1.45 -8.48
N TYR A 107 11.25 2.11 -8.98
CA TYR A 107 11.93 3.15 -8.22
C TYR A 107 11.75 4.51 -8.88
N SER A 108 11.31 5.50 -8.10
CA SER A 108 11.12 6.88 -8.55
C SER A 108 12.02 7.83 -7.78
N LYS A 109 12.41 8.93 -8.42
CA LYS A 109 13.02 10.06 -7.72
C LYS A 109 11.99 10.75 -6.81
N GLN A 110 12.50 11.61 -5.92
CA GLN A 110 11.69 12.46 -5.07
C GLN A 110 12.14 13.92 -5.23
N PRO A 111 11.32 14.80 -5.86
CA PRO A 111 10.02 14.52 -6.50
C PRO A 111 10.13 13.57 -7.70
N PRO A 112 9.04 12.88 -8.07
CA PRO A 112 9.01 12.07 -9.28
C PRO A 112 8.94 12.96 -10.52
N ASP A 113 9.36 12.42 -11.65
CA ASP A 113 9.24 13.09 -12.94
C ASP A 113 7.76 13.11 -13.39
N GLU A 114 7.32 14.11 -14.16
CA GLU A 114 5.92 14.30 -14.61
C GLU A 114 5.32 13.09 -15.33
N THR A 115 6.16 12.26 -15.96
CA THR A 115 5.75 11.04 -16.66
C THR A 115 5.57 9.83 -15.75
N THR A 116 5.96 9.93 -14.48
CA THR A 116 5.88 8.83 -13.51
C THR A 116 4.45 8.63 -13.02
N LEU A 117 3.72 9.74 -12.82
CA LEU A 117 2.39 9.75 -12.23
C LEU A 117 1.34 9.91 -13.32
N ASP A 118 0.95 8.79 -13.94
CA ASP A 118 -0.08 8.77 -14.98
C ASP A 118 -1.41 9.34 -14.44
N PRO A 119 -1.95 10.42 -15.06
CA PRO A 119 -3.18 11.06 -14.60
C PRO A 119 -4.44 10.20 -14.77
N GLU A 120 -4.38 9.13 -15.56
CA GLU A 120 -5.47 8.15 -15.68
C GLU A 120 -5.54 7.18 -14.49
N TYR A 121 -4.47 7.08 -13.69
CA TYR A 121 -4.42 6.25 -12.49
C TYR A 121 -4.82 7.06 -11.26
N ALA A 122 -5.43 6.41 -10.27
CA ALA A 122 -5.61 6.99 -8.94
C ALA A 122 -4.29 6.95 -8.18
N LEU A 123 -3.95 8.03 -7.48
CA LEU A 123 -2.73 8.10 -6.67
C LEU A 123 -3.04 7.72 -5.22
N VAL A 124 -2.44 6.64 -4.74
CA VAL A 124 -2.55 6.16 -3.35
C VAL A 124 -1.33 6.55 -2.55
N PHE A 125 -1.58 6.99 -1.33
CA PHE A 125 -0.57 7.27 -0.32
C PHE A 125 -0.91 6.49 0.95
N CYS A 126 0.00 5.59 1.37
CA CYS A 126 -0.08 4.89 2.64
C CYS A 126 1.13 5.29 3.49
N TYR A 127 0.88 5.94 4.63
CA TYR A 127 1.90 6.47 5.55
C TYR A 127 2.87 7.52 4.96
N PHE A 128 2.84 8.74 5.50
CA PHE A 128 3.78 9.81 5.15
C PHE A 128 4.44 10.39 6.39
N ASN A 129 5.75 10.22 6.51
CA ASN A 129 6.55 10.88 7.55
C ASN A 129 7.06 12.28 7.11
N SER A 130 6.85 12.66 5.84
CA SER A 130 7.30 13.93 5.27
C SER A 130 6.16 14.64 4.54
N GLY A 131 5.63 15.69 5.16
CA GLY A 131 4.63 16.55 4.52
C GLY A 131 5.17 17.29 3.29
N GLN A 132 6.49 17.54 3.22
CA GLN A 132 7.11 18.15 2.05
C GLN A 132 7.08 17.20 0.86
N ALA A 133 7.46 15.94 1.07
CA ALA A 133 7.37 14.88 0.07
C ALA A 133 5.97 14.79 -0.52
N PHE A 134 4.96 14.68 0.35
CA PHE A 134 3.56 14.59 -0.04
C PHE A 134 3.14 15.75 -0.95
N ARG A 135 3.47 17.00 -0.58
CA ARG A 135 3.18 18.17 -1.41
C ARG A 135 3.91 18.15 -2.75
N ASP A 136 5.15 17.67 -2.76
CA ASP A 136 5.94 17.56 -3.99
C ASP A 136 5.34 16.53 -4.96
N TYR A 137 4.83 15.39 -4.47
CA TYR A 137 4.07 14.43 -5.28
C TYR A 137 2.79 15.06 -5.84
N LEU A 138 2.00 15.72 -5.00
CA LEU A 138 0.74 16.37 -5.42
C LEU A 138 0.95 17.51 -6.42
N ARG A 139 2.08 18.23 -6.35
CA ARG A 139 2.39 19.29 -7.32
C ARG A 139 2.61 18.74 -8.72
N VAL A 140 3.11 17.51 -8.84
CA VAL A 140 3.43 16.85 -10.11
C VAL A 140 2.25 16.03 -10.63
N TYR A 141 1.44 15.48 -9.73
CA TYR A 141 0.27 14.70 -10.11
C TYR A 141 -0.84 15.57 -10.69
N ASN A 142 -1.22 15.30 -11.94
CA ASN A 142 -2.31 16.00 -12.65
C ASN A 142 -3.54 15.09 -12.89
N GLY A 143 -3.66 14.01 -12.13
CA GLY A 143 -4.82 13.12 -12.19
C GLY A 143 -5.97 13.58 -11.28
N ARG A 144 -7.06 12.83 -11.32
CA ARG A 144 -8.34 13.25 -10.72
C ARG A 144 -8.56 12.73 -9.30
N VAL A 145 -7.84 11.68 -8.91
CA VAL A 145 -8.16 10.91 -7.70
C VAL A 145 -6.91 10.73 -6.86
N VAL A 146 -6.97 11.21 -5.62
CA VAL A 146 -5.99 10.92 -4.59
C VAL A 146 -6.69 10.15 -3.48
N ILE A 147 -6.15 9.00 -3.11
CA ILE A 147 -6.60 8.18 -1.98
C ILE A 147 -5.53 8.28 -0.91
N ILE A 148 -5.92 8.66 0.29
CA ILE A 148 -5.03 8.76 1.45
C ILE A 148 -5.44 7.68 2.45
N ILE A 149 -4.50 6.80 2.77
CA ILE A 149 -4.67 5.76 3.78
C ILE A 149 -3.94 6.23 5.04
N GLY A 150 -4.71 6.45 6.10
CA GLY A 150 -4.22 6.96 7.37
C GLY A 150 -4.90 6.31 8.58
N PRO A 151 -4.45 6.65 9.79
CA PRO A 151 -5.11 6.23 11.02
C PRO A 151 -6.55 6.77 11.08
N GLY A 152 -7.49 5.97 11.58
CA GLY A 152 -8.83 6.44 11.90
C GLY A 152 -8.91 7.26 13.18
N GLU A 153 -10.10 7.80 13.45
CA GLU A 153 -10.36 8.79 14.50
C GLU A 153 -10.16 8.28 15.94
N ASP A 154 -10.13 6.96 16.17
CA ASP A 154 -9.96 6.35 17.49
C ASP A 154 -8.48 6.29 17.95
N LEU A 155 -7.79 7.43 17.99
CA LEU A 155 -6.44 7.55 18.56
C LEU A 155 -6.48 7.55 20.11
N LYS A 156 -7.01 6.48 20.70
CA LYS A 156 -6.67 6.03 22.05
C LYS A 156 -6.33 4.54 22.00
N GLN A 157 -5.04 4.26 22.11
CA GLN A 157 -4.36 2.96 22.16
C GLN A 157 -4.06 2.27 20.81
N ASP A 158 -2.82 2.50 20.39
CA ASP A 158 -1.87 1.58 19.78
C ASP A 158 -2.15 0.87 18.45
N MET A 159 -3.29 1.00 17.78
CA MET A 159 -3.43 0.55 16.37
C MET A 159 -4.32 1.47 15.54
N PRO A 160 -3.89 1.88 14.32
CA PRO A 160 -4.75 2.57 13.39
C PRO A 160 -5.78 1.60 12.79
N LYS A 161 -7.00 1.59 13.35
CA LYS A 161 -8.18 1.10 12.61
C LYS A 161 -8.59 2.20 11.64
N ILE A 162 -8.82 1.86 10.37
CA ILE A 162 -9.21 2.83 9.33
C ILE A 162 -10.59 3.39 9.69
N ALA A 163 -10.69 4.72 9.85
CA ALA A 163 -11.96 5.42 9.86
C ALA A 163 -12.26 5.91 8.45
N LEU A 164 -13.52 5.72 8.03
CA LEU A 164 -14.10 6.22 6.78
C LEU A 164 -14.61 7.64 6.97
#